data_AF-A0A1T2KU97-F1
#
_entry.id   AF-A0A1T2KU97-F1
#
_cell.length_a   1.000
_cell.length_b   1.000
_cell.length_c   1.000
_cell.angle_alpha   90.00
_cell.angle_beta   90.00
_cell.angle_gamma   90.00
#
_symmetry.space_group_name_H-M   'P 1'
#
loop_
_entity.id
_entity.type
_entity.pdbx_description
1 polymer ?
#
loop_
_entity_poly.entity_id
_entity_poly.type
_entity_poly.pdbx_seq_one_letter_code
_entity_poly.pdbx_strand_id
1 'polypeptide(L)'
;MEKALTPHVSFLSTLVSTDSRQRKALLRSMSSDQIRVLCEIALNVYRGNAPDSEVIETLRPHEATIRKLSKRGASDATKIKLMVREESAVVLMIEPFLDYFDEAVSRREIETPKNATELAGSPSLSRESSRESVMS
;
A
#
# COMPACT_ATOMS: atom_id res chain seq x y z
N MET A 1 -0.72 -11.52 1.79
CA MET A 1 -1.10 -10.25 2.43
C MET A 1 -0.83 -9.08 1.49
N GLU A 2 0.43 -8.87 1.10
CA GLU A 2 0.86 -7.73 0.27
C GLU A 2 -0.03 -7.45 -0.94
N LYS A 3 -0.25 -8.46 -1.81
CA LYS A 3 -1.04 -8.32 -3.05
C LYS A 3 -2.48 -7.80 -2.85
N ALA A 4 -3.09 -8.05 -1.69
CA ALA A 4 -4.45 -7.60 -1.40
C ALA A 4 -4.51 -6.18 -0.83
N LEU A 5 -3.41 -5.71 -0.25
CA LEU A 5 -3.29 -4.40 0.39
C LEU A 5 -2.73 -3.34 -0.58
N THR A 6 -1.83 -3.74 -1.50
CA THR A 6 -1.22 -2.85 -2.50
C THR A 6 -2.22 -1.94 -3.22
N PRO A 7 -3.39 -2.43 -3.71
CA PRO A 7 -4.35 -1.59 -4.42
C PRO A 7 -4.99 -0.50 -3.55
N HIS A 8 -4.88 -0.61 -2.22
CA HIS A 8 -5.53 0.25 -1.26
C HIS A 8 -4.53 1.09 -0.43
N VAL A 9 -3.24 1.03 -0.72
CA VAL A 9 -2.20 1.77 0.03
C VAL A 9 -2.48 3.28 0.07
N SER A 10 -2.85 3.89 -1.06
CA SER A 10 -3.18 5.33 -1.09
C SER A 10 -4.37 5.68 -0.18
N PHE A 11 -5.37 4.82 -0.12
CA PHE A 11 -6.50 4.99 0.78
C PHE A 11 -6.08 4.85 2.25
N LEU A 12 -5.28 3.82 2.57
CA LEU A 12 -4.78 3.59 3.93
C LEU A 12 -3.89 4.74 4.42
N SER A 13 -2.98 5.23 3.57
CA SER A 13 -2.13 6.39 3.86
C SER A 13 -2.96 7.65 4.10
N THR A 14 -3.98 7.91 3.28
CA THR A 14 -4.90 9.04 3.47
C THR A 14 -5.67 8.90 4.80
N LEU A 15 -6.10 7.70 5.15
CA LEU A 15 -6.86 7.44 6.37
C LEU A 15 -6.05 7.72 7.64
N VAL A 16 -4.75 7.37 7.62
CA VAL A 16 -3.81 7.65 8.72
C VAL A 16 -3.48 9.15 8.81
N SER A 17 -3.26 9.80 7.68
CA SER A 17 -2.77 11.19 7.60
C SER A 17 -3.85 12.26 7.83
N THR A 18 -5.13 11.90 7.81
CA THR A 18 -6.25 12.86 7.93
C THR A 18 -6.68 13.09 9.37
N ASP A 19 -7.28 14.26 9.62
CA ASP A 19 -7.83 14.60 10.93
C ASP A 19 -9.04 13.73 11.31
N SER A 20 -9.42 13.71 12.59
CA SER A 20 -10.54 12.91 13.11
C SER A 20 -11.84 13.10 12.33
N ARG A 21 -12.20 14.34 11.96
CA ARG A 21 -13.46 14.61 11.26
C ARG A 21 -13.43 14.01 9.84
N GLN A 22 -12.34 14.25 9.12
CA GLN A 22 -12.12 13.71 7.78
C GLN A 22 -12.05 12.17 7.81
N ARG A 23 -11.35 11.60 8.78
CA ARG A 23 -11.22 10.16 8.98
C ARG A 23 -12.57 9.49 9.20
N LYS A 24 -13.43 10.03 10.08
CA LYS A 24 -14.80 9.50 10.24
C LYS A 24 -15.60 9.60 8.94
N ALA A 25 -15.40 10.63 8.14
CA ALA A 25 -16.08 10.75 6.85
C ALA A 25 -15.59 9.66 5.88
N LEU A 26 -14.28 9.47 5.76
CA LEU A 26 -13.66 8.42 4.95
C LEU A 26 -14.13 7.02 5.36
N LEU A 27 -14.17 6.74 6.66
CA LEU A 27 -14.65 5.45 7.20
C LEU A 27 -16.12 5.19 6.86
N ARG A 28 -16.96 6.25 6.80
CA ARG A 28 -18.38 6.11 6.42
C ARG A 28 -18.58 5.89 4.93
N SER A 29 -17.65 6.36 4.09
CA SER A 29 -17.73 6.26 2.63
C SER A 29 -16.96 5.08 2.04
N MET A 30 -16.49 4.14 2.87
CA MET A 30 -15.69 3.01 2.38
C MET A 30 -16.50 2.06 1.50
N SER A 31 -15.85 1.52 0.48
CA SER A 31 -16.35 0.39 -0.29
C SER A 31 -16.25 -0.92 0.51
N SER A 32 -17.02 -1.94 0.12
CA SER A 32 -16.93 -3.27 0.74
C SER A 32 -15.53 -3.87 0.66
N ASP A 33 -14.75 -3.57 -0.39
CA ASP A 33 -13.38 -4.05 -0.51
C ASP A 33 -12.43 -3.36 0.47
N GLN A 34 -12.55 -2.04 0.65
CA GLN A 34 -11.81 -1.30 1.69
C GLN A 34 -12.15 -1.83 3.09
N ILE A 35 -13.42 -2.13 3.35
CA ILE A 35 -13.86 -2.74 4.62
C ILE A 35 -13.21 -4.11 4.83
N ARG A 36 -13.18 -4.97 3.79
CA ARG A 36 -12.53 -6.28 3.85
C ARG A 36 -11.04 -6.14 4.17
N VAL A 37 -10.36 -5.19 3.53
CA VAL A 37 -8.94 -4.91 3.77
C VAL A 37 -8.70 -4.53 5.23
N LEU A 38 -9.48 -3.60 5.79
CA LEU A 38 -9.33 -3.23 7.20
C LEU A 38 -9.66 -4.38 8.16
N CYS A 39 -10.62 -5.24 7.82
CA CYS A 39 -10.91 -6.44 8.61
C CYS A 39 -9.75 -7.46 8.55
N GLU A 40 -9.09 -7.58 7.39
CA GLU A 40 -7.92 -8.44 7.22
C GLU A 40 -6.72 -7.90 8.03
N ILE A 41 -6.49 -6.60 8.03
CA ILE A 41 -5.48 -5.97 8.91
C ILE A 41 -5.79 -6.29 10.37
N ALA A 42 -7.03 -6.06 10.81
CA ALA A 42 -7.46 -6.35 12.18
C ALA A 42 -7.28 -7.85 12.54
N LEU A 43 -7.54 -8.76 11.61
CA LEU A 43 -7.31 -10.19 11.81
C LEU A 43 -5.83 -10.52 11.97
N ASN A 44 -4.95 -9.88 11.20
CA ASN A 44 -3.51 -10.10 11.30
C ASN A 44 -2.92 -9.55 12.59
N VAL A 45 -3.35 -8.36 12.99
CA VAL A 45 -3.04 -7.80 14.32
C VAL A 45 -3.50 -8.75 15.43
N TYR A 46 -4.75 -9.22 15.37
CA TYR A 46 -5.31 -10.13 16.38
C TYR A 46 -4.56 -11.47 16.47
N ARG A 47 -3.96 -11.92 15.36
CA ARG A 47 -3.14 -13.14 15.31
C ARG A 47 -1.69 -12.93 15.75
N GLY A 48 -1.29 -11.71 16.06
CA GLY A 48 0.10 -11.37 16.38
C GLY A 48 1.01 -11.30 15.14
N ASN A 49 0.44 -11.22 13.93
CA ASN A 49 1.18 -11.04 12.69
C ASN A 49 1.42 -9.55 12.37
N ALA A 50 1.54 -8.71 13.39
CA ALA A 50 1.87 -7.31 13.22
C ALA A 50 3.38 -7.16 12.99
N PRO A 51 3.83 -6.17 12.19
CA PRO A 51 5.25 -5.92 11.94
C PRO A 51 6.07 -5.62 13.20
N ASP A 52 5.45 -5.08 14.25
CA ASP A 52 6.14 -4.62 15.47
C ASP A 52 5.39 -5.05 16.75
N SER A 53 6.14 -5.53 17.74
CA SER A 53 5.66 -5.88 19.08
C SER A 53 5.23 -4.67 19.92
N GLU A 54 5.86 -3.50 19.76
CA GLU A 54 5.49 -2.28 20.51
C GLU A 54 4.08 -1.82 20.11
N VAL A 55 3.76 -1.93 18.84
CA VAL A 55 2.41 -1.70 18.30
C VAL A 55 1.38 -2.65 18.92
N ILE A 56 1.72 -3.91 19.15
CA ILE A 56 0.80 -4.87 19.79
C ILE A 56 0.44 -4.40 21.21
N GLU A 57 1.41 -3.85 21.94
CA GLU A 57 1.18 -3.28 23.28
C GLU A 57 0.24 -2.06 23.22
N THR A 58 0.43 -1.15 22.26
CA THR A 58 -0.45 0.03 22.08
C THR A 58 -1.85 -0.34 21.62
N LEU A 59 -2.01 -1.48 20.95
CA LEU A 59 -3.30 -2.01 20.49
C LEU A 59 -4.02 -2.85 21.55
N ARG A 60 -3.36 -3.27 22.64
CA ARG A 60 -3.96 -4.05 23.73
C ARG A 60 -5.24 -3.42 24.30
N PRO A 61 -5.30 -2.10 24.58
CA PRO A 61 -6.54 -1.46 25.06
C PRO A 61 -7.72 -1.60 24.08
N HIS A 62 -7.44 -1.82 22.80
CA HIS A 62 -8.43 -1.92 21.72
C HIS A 62 -8.75 -3.36 21.31
N GLU A 63 -8.20 -4.38 22.00
CA GLU A 63 -8.32 -5.79 21.62
C GLU A 63 -9.78 -6.22 21.38
N ALA A 64 -10.71 -5.78 22.23
CA ALA A 64 -12.12 -6.11 22.09
C ALA A 64 -12.72 -5.62 20.76
N THR A 65 -12.28 -4.46 20.27
CA THR A 65 -12.68 -3.90 18.98
C THR A 65 -12.02 -4.66 17.84
N ILE A 66 -10.71 -4.90 17.94
CA ILE A 66 -9.93 -5.64 16.93
C ILE A 66 -10.52 -7.04 16.73
N ARG A 67 -10.83 -7.73 17.84
CA ARG A 67 -11.49 -9.04 17.84
C ARG A 67 -12.89 -9.01 17.22
N LYS A 68 -13.63 -7.91 17.34
CA LYS A 68 -14.95 -7.77 16.68
C LYS A 68 -14.79 -7.56 15.18
N LEU A 69 -13.80 -6.79 14.76
CA LEU A 69 -13.51 -6.54 13.35
C LEU A 69 -12.95 -7.78 12.63
N SER A 70 -12.19 -8.62 13.34
CA SER A 70 -11.63 -9.86 12.80
C SER A 70 -12.65 -10.98 12.62
N LYS A 71 -13.82 -10.89 13.25
CA LYS A 71 -14.89 -11.90 13.14
C LYS A 71 -15.58 -11.84 11.78
N ARG A 72 -15.74 -13.02 11.17
CA ARG A 72 -16.59 -13.22 10.01
C ARG A 72 -18.06 -13.21 10.45
N GLY A 73 -18.91 -12.43 9.79
CA GLY A 73 -20.36 -12.41 10.04
C GLY A 73 -20.97 -11.07 10.44
N ALA A 74 -20.16 -10.06 10.78
CA ALA A 74 -20.68 -8.69 10.96
C ALA A 74 -20.96 -8.04 9.60
N SER A 75 -22.11 -7.36 9.48
CA SER A 75 -22.44 -6.57 8.29
C SER A 75 -21.47 -5.39 8.12
N ASP A 76 -21.30 -4.93 6.88
CA ASP A 76 -20.46 -3.78 6.56
C ASP A 76 -20.87 -2.53 7.36
N ALA A 77 -22.18 -2.27 7.50
CA ALA A 77 -22.70 -1.19 8.34
C ALA A 77 -22.25 -1.29 9.81
N THR A 78 -22.24 -2.50 10.37
CA THR A 78 -21.79 -2.73 11.76
C THR A 78 -20.29 -2.48 11.90
N LYS A 79 -19.50 -2.93 10.91
CA LYS A 79 -18.06 -2.73 10.86
C LYS A 79 -17.69 -1.26 10.73
N ILE A 80 -18.34 -0.52 9.83
CA ILE A 80 -18.19 0.92 9.69
C ILE A 80 -18.49 1.61 11.03
N LYS A 81 -19.62 1.28 11.67
CA LYS A 81 -20.00 1.88 12.96
C LYS A 81 -18.95 1.64 14.05
N LEU A 82 -18.36 0.44 14.11
CA LEU A 82 -17.28 0.11 15.03
C LEU A 82 -16.01 0.92 14.72
N MET A 83 -15.59 0.95 13.45
CA MET A 83 -14.38 1.67 13.01
C MET A 83 -14.49 3.18 13.25
N VAL A 84 -15.65 3.77 12.98
CA VAL A 84 -15.90 5.22 13.22
C VAL A 84 -15.87 5.55 14.71
N ARG A 85 -16.35 4.65 15.57
CA ARG A 85 -16.34 4.84 17.02
C ARG A 85 -14.93 4.75 17.59
N GLU A 86 -14.11 3.88 17.03
CA GLU A 86 -12.77 3.54 17.51
C GLU A 86 -11.70 3.94 16.48
N GLU A 87 -11.84 5.14 15.92
CA GLU A 87 -11.02 5.58 14.77
C GLU A 87 -9.53 5.67 15.07
N SER A 88 -9.16 5.86 16.34
CA SER A 88 -7.77 5.85 16.80
C SER A 88 -7.18 4.45 16.69
N ALA A 89 -7.93 3.43 17.12
CA ALA A 89 -7.53 2.03 16.98
C ALA A 89 -7.35 1.65 15.51
N VAL A 90 -8.21 2.19 14.62
CA VAL A 90 -8.08 1.95 13.18
C VAL A 90 -6.74 2.47 12.65
N VAL A 91 -6.31 3.66 13.06
CA VAL A 91 -5.01 4.20 12.64
C VAL A 91 -3.85 3.37 13.18
N LEU A 92 -3.86 3.08 14.48
CA LEU A 92 -2.81 2.28 15.13
C LEU A 92 -2.65 0.89 14.51
N MET A 93 -3.74 0.31 14.00
CA MET A 93 -3.68 -0.98 13.29
C MET A 93 -3.04 -0.87 11.90
N ILE A 94 -3.14 0.27 11.23
CA ILE A 94 -2.74 0.45 9.81
C ILE A 94 -1.30 0.92 9.70
N GLU A 95 -0.90 1.87 10.54
CA GLU A 95 0.39 2.55 10.52
C GLU A 95 1.59 1.60 10.35
N PRO A 96 1.72 0.49 11.11
CA PRO A 96 2.87 -0.40 10.99
C PRO A 96 2.93 -1.15 9.65
N PHE A 97 1.77 -1.38 9.02
CA PHE A 97 1.72 -2.05 7.73
C PHE A 97 2.12 -1.10 6.60
N LEU A 98 1.88 0.21 6.75
CA LEU A 98 2.32 1.21 5.77
C LEU A 98 3.84 1.30 5.72
N ASP A 99 4.50 1.36 6.88
CA ASP A 99 5.97 1.37 6.96
C ASP A 99 6.57 0.11 6.33
N TYR A 100 5.96 -1.05 6.62
CA TYR A 100 6.34 -2.32 5.99
C TYR A 100 6.20 -2.30 4.46
N PHE A 101 5.16 -1.65 3.91
CA PHE A 101 4.99 -1.53 2.46
C PHE A 101 6.03 -0.61 1.84
N ASP A 102 6.33 0.53 2.46
CA ASP A 102 7.33 1.47 1.95
C ASP A 102 8.74 0.82 1.93
N GLU A 103 9.08 0.04 2.95
CA GLU A 103 10.30 -0.77 2.96
C GLU A 103 10.31 -1.85 1.87
N ALA A 104 9.21 -2.58 1.70
CA ALA A 104 9.13 -3.66 0.71
C ALA A 104 9.22 -3.14 -0.74
N VAL A 105 8.64 -1.97 -1.02
CA VAL A 105 8.76 -1.29 -2.31
C VAL A 105 10.21 -0.85 -2.55
N SER A 106 10.83 -0.21 -1.55
CA SER A 106 12.24 0.23 -1.64
C SER A 106 13.21 -0.93 -1.92
N ARG A 107 12.97 -2.12 -1.35
CA ARG A 107 13.79 -3.32 -1.62
C ARG A 107 13.67 -3.83 -3.05
N ARG A 108 12.49 -3.74 -3.67
CA ARG A 108 12.27 -4.19 -5.06
C ARG A 108 12.92 -3.29 -6.09
N GLU A 109 13.06 -1.99 -5.81
CA GLU A 109 13.74 -1.07 -6.72
C GLU A 109 15.25 -1.35 -6.83
N ILE A 110 15.85 -1.94 -5.78
CA ILE A 110 17.26 -2.33 -5.75
C ILE A 110 17.53 -3.61 -6.58
N GLU A 111 16.53 -4.49 -6.73
CA GLU A 111 16.67 -5.80 -7.41
C GLU A 111 16.41 -5.75 -8.93
N THR A 112 16.18 -4.59 -9.53
CA THR A 112 16.08 -4.49 -11.00
C THR A 112 17.49 -4.48 -11.61
N PRO A 113 17.94 -5.49 -12.38
CA PRO A 113 19.23 -5.43 -13.04
C PRO A 113 19.18 -4.35 -14.11
N LYS A 114 20.12 -3.41 -14.04
CA LYS A 114 20.45 -2.46 -15.11
C LYS A 114 21.11 -3.20 -16.30
N ASN A 115 20.39 -4.11 -16.97
CA ASN A 115 20.83 -4.70 -18.22
C ASN A 115 20.03 -4.09 -19.38
N ALA A 116 20.38 -2.86 -19.72
CA ALA A 116 19.99 -2.22 -20.98
C ALA A 116 21.15 -1.39 -21.55
N THR A 117 22.37 -1.94 -21.49
CA THR A 117 23.51 -1.38 -22.20
C THR A 117 24.44 -2.52 -22.60
N GLU A 118 24.09 -3.21 -23.67
CA GLU A 118 25.01 -3.84 -24.63
C GLU A 118 24.15 -4.60 -25.66
N LEU A 119 24.56 -4.57 -26.94
CA LEU A 119 23.92 -5.16 -28.13
C LEU A 119 23.00 -4.23 -28.95
N ALA A 120 23.54 -3.09 -29.36
CA ALA A 120 23.46 -2.65 -30.75
C ALA A 120 24.90 -2.30 -31.15
N GLY A 121 25.68 -3.19 -31.77
CA GLY A 121 25.37 -3.74 -33.08
C GLY A 121 25.66 -2.67 -34.13
N SER A 122 26.95 -2.36 -34.34
CA SER A 122 27.42 -1.46 -35.40
C SER A 122 26.87 -1.89 -36.77
N PRO A 123 26.40 -0.94 -37.60
CA PRO A 123 26.52 -1.08 -39.05
C PRO A 123 27.45 0.00 -39.60
N SER A 124 28.49 -0.51 -40.23
CA SER A 124 29.42 0.16 -41.13
C SER A 124 28.76 1.03 -42.19
N LEU A 125 29.37 2.20 -42.43
CA LEU A 125 29.72 2.78 -43.73
C LEU A 125 28.70 2.65 -44.87
N SER A 126 28.00 3.74 -45.16
CA SER A 126 27.59 4.08 -46.54
C SER A 126 28.07 5.49 -46.86
N ARG A 127 28.97 5.54 -47.85
CA ARG A 127 29.49 6.75 -48.50
C ARG A 127 28.35 7.54 -49.12
N GLU A 128 28.13 8.78 -48.69
CA GLU A 128 27.50 9.79 -49.53
C GLU A 128 28.59 10.54 -50.30
N SER A 129 28.63 10.25 -51.59
CA SER A 129 29.39 10.95 -52.61
C SER A 129 28.55 12.10 -53.13
N SER A 130 28.98 13.35 -52.90
CA SER A 130 28.64 14.49 -53.76
C SER A 130 29.58 15.66 -53.45
N ARG A 131 30.63 15.81 -54.25
CA ARG A 131 31.30 17.09 -54.51
C ARG A 131 31.46 17.27 -56.01
N GLU A 132 30.71 18.24 -56.50
CA GLU A 132 30.95 19.19 -57.59
C GLU A 132 32.02 18.91 -58.65
N SER A 133 31.54 18.94 -59.90
CA SER A 133 31.93 19.89 -60.97
C SER A 133 33.36 19.87 -61.50
N VAL A 134 33.55 19.40 -62.76
CA VAL A 134 34.49 19.99 -63.73
C VAL A 134 34.02 19.71 -65.18
N MET A 135 33.65 20.80 -65.86
CA MET A 135 33.91 21.23 -67.26
C MET A 135 33.81 20.29 -68.49
N SER A 136 33.17 20.92 -69.49
CA SER A 136 33.35 20.85 -70.96
C SER A 136 32.51 19.85 -71.75
#